data_AF-A0A7W7QYT3-F1
#
_entry.id   AF-A0A7W7QYT3-F1
#
_cell.length_a   1.000
_cell.length_b   1.000
_cell.length_c   1.000
_cell.angle_alpha   90.00
_cell.angle_beta   90.00
_cell.angle_gamma   90.00
#
_symmetry.space_group_name_H-M   'P 1'
#
loop_
_entity.id
_entity.type
_entity.pdbx_description
1 polymer ?
#
loop_
_entity_poly.entity_id
_entity_poly.type
_entity_poly.pdbx_seq_one_letter_code
_entity_poly.pdbx_strand_id
1 'polypeptide(L)'
;MADMKAFADWLHEQMIAAGYDLSSQRSGGKSKLANDAGVALSQVQRALGGTTRPDIVTLRAIAHALDIPMKVMLVRSGTVDAGDLDEQVLPASDLDVRTLGLQRGVPADKLDHWVAIVDAVTGTFAAERQHHGSATP
;
A
#
# COMPACT_ATOMS: atom_id res chain seq x y z
N MET A 1 2.94 -24.34 -4.44
CA MET A 1 1.79 -24.12 -5.36
C MET A 1 0.51 -23.63 -4.65
N ALA A 2 0.39 -23.73 -3.31
CA ALA A 2 -0.81 -23.34 -2.55
C ALA A 2 -1.14 -21.83 -2.52
N ASP A 3 -0.17 -20.97 -2.86
CA ASP A 3 -0.30 -19.50 -2.77
C ASP A 3 -1.24 -18.91 -3.85
N MET A 4 -1.13 -19.38 -5.10
CA MET A 4 -1.86 -18.78 -6.22
C MET A 4 -3.38 -19.06 -6.17
N LYS A 5 -3.75 -20.27 -5.71
CA LYS A 5 -5.17 -20.60 -5.52
C LYS A 5 -5.76 -19.80 -4.36
N ALA A 6 -5.01 -19.64 -3.26
CA ALA A 6 -5.44 -18.85 -2.11
C ALA A 6 -5.65 -17.37 -2.49
N PHE A 7 -4.75 -16.79 -3.29
CA PHE A 7 -4.93 -15.45 -3.86
C PHE A 7 -6.18 -15.36 -4.72
N ALA A 8 -6.40 -16.32 -5.62
CA ALA A 8 -7.55 -16.34 -6.51
C ALA A 8 -8.89 -16.45 -5.75
N ASP A 9 -8.94 -17.33 -4.75
CA ASP A 9 -10.12 -17.50 -3.88
C ASP A 9 -10.39 -16.19 -3.10
N TRP A 10 -9.35 -15.60 -2.50
CA TRP A 10 -9.46 -14.31 -1.82
C TRP A 10 -9.92 -13.19 -2.76
N LEU A 11 -9.37 -13.11 -3.97
CA LEU A 11 -9.75 -12.08 -4.94
C LEU A 11 -11.21 -12.22 -5.38
N HIS A 12 -11.74 -13.44 -5.52
CA HIS A 12 -13.16 -13.68 -5.74
C HIS A 12 -14.01 -13.13 -4.58
N GLU A 13 -13.62 -13.37 -3.32
CA GLU A 13 -14.33 -12.85 -2.15
C GLU A 13 -14.35 -11.31 -2.15
N GLN A 14 -13.21 -10.67 -2.44
CA GLN A 14 -13.14 -9.21 -2.52
C GLN A 14 -14.04 -8.64 -3.62
N MET A 15 -14.10 -9.31 -4.78
CA MET A 15 -15.01 -8.89 -5.86
C MET A 15 -16.48 -8.99 -5.44
N ILE A 16 -16.88 -10.05 -4.74
CA ILE A 16 -18.25 -10.20 -4.23
C ILE A 16 -18.55 -9.10 -3.20
N ALA A 17 -17.61 -8.84 -2.29
CA ALA A 17 -17.73 -7.78 -1.28
C ALA A 17 -17.86 -6.38 -1.91
N ALA A 18 -17.19 -6.14 -3.04
CA ALA A 18 -17.29 -4.91 -3.82
C ALA A 18 -18.55 -4.85 -4.72
N GLY A 19 -19.42 -5.86 -4.68
CA GLY A 19 -20.69 -5.88 -5.40
C GLY A 19 -20.62 -6.40 -6.84
N TYR A 20 -19.53 -7.04 -7.25
CA TYR A 20 -19.46 -7.70 -8.55
C TYR A 20 -20.22 -9.03 -8.53
N ASP A 21 -21.09 -9.23 -9.52
CA ASP A 21 -21.79 -10.50 -9.68
C ASP A 21 -20.85 -11.57 -10.25
N LEU A 22 -20.52 -12.55 -9.42
CA LEU A 22 -19.73 -13.74 -9.75
C LEU A 22 -20.55 -15.04 -9.69
N SER A 23 -21.89 -14.96 -9.60
CA SER A 23 -22.78 -16.10 -9.38
C SER A 23 -22.77 -17.15 -10.50
N SER A 24 -22.35 -16.79 -11.71
CA SER A 24 -22.29 -17.72 -12.84
C SER A 24 -21.08 -17.47 -13.72
N GLN A 25 -20.70 -18.45 -14.54
CA GLN A 25 -19.59 -18.29 -15.48
C GLN A 25 -19.81 -17.15 -16.50
N ARG A 26 -21.07 -16.74 -16.70
CA ARG A 26 -21.48 -15.65 -17.60
C ARG A 26 -21.91 -14.40 -16.85
N SER A 27 -21.81 -14.37 -15.52
CA SER A 27 -22.09 -13.15 -14.77
C SER A 27 -21.08 -12.08 -15.19
N GLY A 28 -21.58 -10.90 -15.53
CA GLY A 28 -20.77 -9.84 -16.14
C GLY A 28 -19.66 -9.31 -15.24
N GLY A 29 -19.58 -9.73 -13.96
CA GLY A 29 -18.65 -9.20 -12.96
C GLY A 29 -17.18 -9.23 -13.37
N LYS A 30 -16.71 -10.29 -14.04
CA LYS A 30 -15.31 -10.37 -14.52
C LYS A 30 -15.02 -9.36 -15.62
N SER A 31 -15.94 -9.20 -16.57
CA SER A 31 -15.84 -8.20 -17.64
C SER A 31 -15.99 -6.78 -17.10
N LYS A 32 -16.87 -6.59 -16.12
CA LYS A 32 -17.04 -5.32 -15.43
C LYS A 32 -15.75 -4.92 -14.70
N LEU A 33 -15.15 -5.83 -13.92
CA LEU A 33 -13.87 -5.54 -13.25
C LEU A 33 -12.76 -5.24 -14.26
N ALA A 34 -12.68 -5.98 -15.36
CA ALA A 34 -11.69 -5.71 -16.41
C ALA A 34 -11.84 -4.28 -16.98
N ASN A 35 -13.08 -3.85 -17.22
CA ASN A 35 -13.37 -2.49 -17.68
C ASN A 35 -13.05 -1.45 -16.60
N ASP A 36 -13.51 -1.66 -15.36
CA ASP A 36 -13.31 -0.73 -14.25
C ASP A 36 -11.82 -0.56 -13.91
N ALA A 37 -11.02 -1.64 -14.03
CA ALA A 37 -9.57 -1.62 -13.84
C ALA A 37 -8.79 -1.21 -15.10
N GLY A 38 -9.42 -1.09 -16.26
CA GLY A 38 -8.72 -0.76 -17.52
C GLY A 38 -7.72 -1.82 -17.97
N VAL A 39 -7.96 -3.09 -17.67
CA VAL A 39 -7.08 -4.23 -18.03
C VAL A 39 -7.80 -5.22 -18.96
N ALA A 40 -7.03 -6.10 -19.62
CA ALA A 40 -7.63 -7.11 -20.48
C ALA A 40 -8.41 -8.15 -19.65
N LEU A 41 -9.61 -8.54 -20.11
CA LEU A 41 -10.42 -9.59 -19.46
C LEU A 41 -9.62 -10.89 -19.23
N SER A 42 -8.74 -11.25 -20.17
CA SER A 42 -7.91 -12.45 -20.03
C SER A 42 -6.92 -12.36 -18.85
N GLN A 43 -6.43 -11.17 -18.49
CA GLN A 43 -5.58 -10.97 -17.32
C GLN A 43 -6.37 -11.18 -16.03
N VAL A 44 -7.59 -10.62 -15.95
CA VAL A 44 -8.49 -10.83 -14.81
C VAL A 44 -8.86 -12.31 -14.68
N GLN A 45 -9.21 -12.98 -15.78
CA GLN A 45 -9.56 -14.40 -15.76
C GLN A 45 -8.39 -15.28 -15.33
N ARG A 46 -7.15 -14.97 -15.73
CA ARG A 46 -5.97 -15.71 -15.28
C ARG A 46 -5.69 -15.50 -13.79
N ALA A 47 -5.87 -14.27 -13.29
CA ALA A 47 -5.73 -13.95 -11.87
C ALA A 47 -6.75 -14.71 -11.02
N LEU A 48 -8.03 -14.68 -11.42
CA LEU A 48 -9.13 -15.38 -10.75
C LEU A 48 -9.08 -16.90 -10.91
N GLY A 49 -8.46 -17.38 -11.99
CA GLY A 49 -8.22 -18.81 -12.21
C GLY A 49 -6.98 -19.34 -11.48
N GLY A 50 -6.20 -18.45 -10.84
CA GLY A 50 -4.92 -18.81 -10.21
C GLY A 50 -3.92 -19.45 -11.17
N THR A 51 -4.02 -19.15 -12.48
CA THR A 51 -3.19 -19.80 -13.51
C THR A 51 -1.80 -19.19 -13.58
N THR A 52 -1.68 -17.89 -13.33
CA THR A 52 -0.42 -17.15 -13.36
C THR A 52 -0.42 -16.04 -12.31
N ARG A 53 0.74 -15.74 -11.72
CA ARG A 53 0.90 -14.55 -10.87
C ARG A 53 0.70 -13.29 -11.73
N PRO A 54 -0.24 -12.39 -11.37
CA PRO A 54 -0.39 -11.13 -12.09
C PRO A 54 0.84 -10.24 -11.88
N ASP A 55 1.23 -9.48 -12.90
CA ASP A 55 2.29 -8.47 -12.77
C ASP A 55 1.84 -7.28 -11.90
N ILE A 56 2.81 -6.47 -11.47
CA ILE A 56 2.55 -5.33 -10.58
C ILE A 56 1.61 -4.28 -11.19
N VAL A 57 1.61 -4.13 -12.52
CA VAL A 57 0.75 -3.18 -13.23
C VAL A 57 -0.70 -3.64 -13.14
N THR A 58 -0.95 -4.92 -13.40
CA THR A 58 -2.25 -5.57 -13.29
C THR A 58 -2.74 -5.57 -11.85
N LEU A 59 -1.88 -5.91 -10.88
CA LEU A 59 -2.23 -5.87 -9.45
C LEU A 59 -2.64 -4.46 -9.02
N ARG A 60 -1.92 -3.42 -9.46
CA ARG A 60 -2.25 -2.03 -9.14
C ARG A 60 -3.61 -1.61 -9.72
N ALA A 61 -3.86 -1.96 -10.97
CA ALA A 61 -5.11 -1.65 -11.64
C ALA A 61 -6.32 -2.29 -10.95
N ILE A 62 -6.21 -3.59 -10.60
CA ILE A 62 -7.26 -4.32 -9.87
C ILE A 62 -7.42 -3.76 -8.45
N ALA A 63 -6.32 -3.46 -7.76
CA ALA A 63 -6.35 -2.89 -6.42
C ALA A 63 -7.09 -1.55 -6.39
N HIS A 64 -6.81 -0.68 -7.36
CA HIS A 64 -7.52 0.59 -7.50
C HIS A 64 -9.01 0.40 -7.78
N ALA A 65 -9.38 -0.50 -8.70
CA ALA A 65 -10.79 -0.75 -9.04
C ALA A 65 -11.61 -1.32 -7.87
N LEU A 66 -10.97 -2.08 -6.97
CA LEU A 66 -11.61 -2.68 -5.80
C LEU A 66 -11.42 -1.86 -4.51
N ASP A 67 -10.78 -0.70 -4.58
CA ASP A 67 -10.39 0.13 -3.42
C ASP A 67 -9.62 -0.66 -2.34
N ILE A 68 -8.69 -1.52 -2.80
CA ILE A 68 -7.84 -2.33 -1.93
C ILE A 68 -6.47 -1.67 -1.82
N PRO A 69 -5.92 -1.49 -0.61
CA PRO A 69 -4.55 -1.00 -0.46
C PRO A 69 -3.54 -1.87 -1.20
N MET A 70 -2.67 -1.25 -2.01
CA MET A 70 -1.70 -1.97 -2.84
C MET A 70 -0.80 -2.90 -2.03
N LYS A 71 -0.44 -2.52 -0.79
CA LYS A 71 0.31 -3.38 0.15
C LYS A 71 -0.40 -4.72 0.39
N VAL A 72 -1.71 -4.70 0.63
CA VAL A 72 -2.51 -5.91 0.83
C VAL A 72 -2.51 -6.76 -0.43
N MET A 73 -2.69 -6.13 -1.59
CA MET A 73 -2.70 -6.83 -2.89
C MET A 73 -1.37 -7.55 -3.16
N LEU A 74 -0.23 -6.88 -2.92
CA LEU A 74 1.11 -7.43 -3.13
C LEU A 74 1.43 -8.62 -2.21
N VAL A 75 1.04 -8.51 -0.93
CA VAL A 75 1.24 -9.58 0.05
C VAL A 75 0.36 -10.76 -0.28
N ARG A 76 -0.93 -10.53 -0.59
CA ARG A 76 -1.87 -11.59 -0.92
C ARG A 76 -1.52 -12.32 -2.21
N SER A 77 -0.90 -11.65 -3.19
CA SER A 77 -0.46 -12.28 -4.43
C SER A 77 0.89 -13.02 -4.29
N GLY A 78 1.54 -12.92 -3.12
CA GLY A 78 2.88 -13.45 -2.88
C GLY A 78 3.96 -12.74 -3.70
N THR A 79 3.71 -11.52 -4.16
CA THR A 79 4.70 -10.70 -4.88
C THR A 79 5.73 -10.12 -3.92
N VAL A 80 5.32 -9.86 -2.68
CA VAL A 80 6.19 -9.40 -1.60
C VAL A 80 5.80 -10.11 -0.31
N ASP A 81 6.76 -10.51 0.51
CA ASP A 81 6.46 -11.05 1.83
C ASP A 81 6.07 -9.92 2.80
N ALA A 82 5.13 -10.21 3.71
CA ALA A 82 4.62 -9.19 4.63
C ALA A 82 5.73 -8.54 5.48
N GLY A 83 6.71 -9.34 5.91
CA GLY A 83 7.85 -8.88 6.71
C GLY A 83 8.82 -7.97 5.94
N ASP A 84 8.83 -8.02 4.62
CA ASP A 84 9.65 -7.11 3.79
C ASP A 84 9.00 -5.71 3.68
N LEU A 85 7.69 -5.62 3.98
CA LEU A 85 6.91 -4.39 3.99
C LEU A 85 6.60 -3.91 5.40
N ASP A 86 7.21 -4.50 6.43
CA ASP A 86 7.08 -4.00 7.79
C ASP A 86 7.37 -2.50 7.76
N GLU A 87 6.44 -1.72 8.31
CA GLU A 87 6.75 -0.33 8.57
C GLU A 87 8.05 -0.35 9.35
N GLN A 88 9.03 0.44 8.92
CA GLN A 88 10.00 0.90 9.88
C GLN A 88 9.16 1.59 10.95
N VAL A 89 8.84 0.81 12.00
CA VAL A 89 8.60 1.34 13.32
C VAL A 89 9.95 1.94 13.62
N LEU A 90 10.15 3.19 13.16
CA LEU A 90 10.99 4.11 13.87
C LEU A 90 10.50 3.92 15.29
N PRO A 91 11.33 3.39 16.21
CA PRO A 91 10.90 3.29 17.59
C PRO A 91 10.28 4.65 17.89
N ALA A 92 9.09 4.66 18.50
CA ALA A 92 8.55 5.87 19.09
C ALA A 92 9.59 6.28 20.14
N SER A 93 10.61 6.98 19.65
CA SER A 93 11.82 7.23 20.38
C SER A 93 11.64 8.67 20.76
N ASP A 94 11.72 8.89 22.06
CA ASP A 94 12.64 9.87 22.65
C ASP A 94 13.97 9.89 21.88
N LEU A 95 13.91 10.22 20.58
CA LEU A 95 15.05 10.36 19.73
C LEU A 95 15.65 11.66 20.19
N ASP A 96 16.60 11.57 21.11
CA ASP A 96 17.29 12.75 21.59
C ASP A 96 18.03 13.38 20.41
N VAL A 97 17.41 14.43 19.88
CA VAL A 97 17.87 15.18 18.71
C VAL A 97 19.31 15.67 18.92
N ARG A 98 19.69 15.93 20.18
CA ARG A 98 21.04 16.29 20.58
C ARG A 98 22.01 15.13 20.38
N THR A 99 21.68 13.93 20.87
CA THR A 99 22.48 12.72 20.68
C THR A 99 22.67 12.39 19.19
N LEU A 100 21.63 12.57 18.36
CA LEU A 100 21.75 12.43 16.92
C LEU A 100 22.68 13.47 16.29
N GLY A 101 22.59 14.74 16.71
CA GLY A 101 23.48 15.79 16.23
C GLY A 101 24.95 15.41 16.42
N LEU A 102 25.30 14.94 17.62
CA LEU A 102 26.66 14.47 17.92
C LEU A 102 27.09 13.31 17.02
N GLN A 103 26.24 12.29 16.85
CA GLN A 103 26.54 11.13 15.98
C GLN A 103 26.74 11.52 14.52
N ARG A 104 26.07 12.58 14.06
CA ARG A 104 26.18 13.11 12.69
C ARG A 104 27.29 14.13 12.53
N GLY A 105 28.09 14.37 13.56
CA GLY A 105 29.26 15.26 13.53
C GLY A 105 28.93 16.73 13.73
N VAL A 106 27.76 17.07 14.28
CA VAL A 106 27.45 18.44 14.70
C VAL A 106 28.38 18.80 15.88
N PRO A 107 29.15 19.89 15.78
CA PRO A 107 29.99 20.34 16.89
C PRO A 107 29.17 20.60 18.16
N ALA A 108 29.73 20.27 19.33
CA ALA A 108 29.01 20.36 20.60
C ALA A 108 28.47 21.78 20.89
N ASP A 109 29.20 22.83 20.48
CA ASP A 109 28.81 24.23 20.61
C ASP A 109 27.69 24.66 19.64
N LYS A 110 27.34 23.80 18.67
CA LYS A 110 26.26 24.02 17.69
C LYS A 110 25.02 23.19 17.96
N LEU A 111 25.01 22.34 18.98
CA LEU A 111 23.91 21.41 19.24
C LEU A 111 22.60 22.12 19.56
N ASP A 112 22.62 23.22 20.32
CA ASP A 112 21.39 23.95 20.65
C ASP A 112 20.75 24.55 19.38
N HIS A 113 21.58 25.05 18.46
CA HIS A 113 21.11 25.58 17.18
C HIS A 113 20.60 24.47 16.25
N TRP A 114 21.28 23.33 16.24
CA TRP A 114 20.83 22.14 15.52
C TRP A 114 19.46 21.65 16.00
N VAL A 115 19.27 21.52 17.32
CA VAL A 115 17.98 21.13 17.91
C VAL A 115 16.88 22.09 17.50
N ALA A 116 17.13 23.41 17.61
CA ALA A 116 16.16 24.42 17.20
C ALA A 116 15.76 24.34 15.72
N ILE A 117 16.70 24.02 14.81
CA ILE A 117 16.40 23.82 13.39
C ILE A 117 15.53 22.57 13.19
N VAL A 118 15.89 21.45 13.82
CA VAL A 118 15.15 20.19 13.68
C VAL A 118 13.71 20.37 14.20
N ASP A 119 13.53 21.03 15.35
CA ASP A 119 12.20 21.31 15.91
C ASP A 119 11.38 22.22 15.01
N ALA A 120 11.97 23.30 14.47
CA ALA A 120 11.29 24.20 13.56
C ALA A 120 10.85 23.53 12.26
N VAL A 121 11.73 22.71 11.67
CA VAL A 121 11.45 21.95 10.44
C VAL A 121 10.36 20.91 10.70
N THR A 122 10.43 20.20 11.83
CA THR A 122 9.44 19.19 12.21
C THR A 122 8.07 19.81 12.47
N GLY A 123 8.02 20.96 13.16
CA GLY A 123 6.79 21.72 13.35
C GLY A 123 6.15 22.18 12.04
N THR A 124 6.96 22.56 11.05
CA THR A 124 6.48 22.98 9.73
C THR A 124 5.80 21.83 9.00
N PHE A 125 6.45 20.66 8.93
CA PHE A 125 5.87 19.48 8.27
C PHE A 125 4.64 18.90 9.00
N ALA A 126 4.58 19.04 10.32
CA ALA A 126 3.40 18.64 11.10
C ALA A 126 2.17 19.50 10.77
N ALA A 127 2.36 20.83 10.61
CA ALA A 127 1.30 21.74 10.21
C ALA A 127 0.79 21.46 8.78
N GLU A 128 1.68 21.17 7.83
CA GLU A 128 1.30 20.87 6.44
C GLU A 128 0.45 19.58 6.30
N ARG A 129 0.76 18.53 7.08
CA ARG A 129 -0.03 17.29 7.08
C ARG A 129 -1.47 17.48 7.57
N GLN A 130 -1.70 18.36 8.54
CA GLN A 130 -3.03 18.63 9.08
C GLN A 130 -3.92 19.38 8.06
N HIS A 131 -3.33 20.25 7.25
CA HIS A 131 -4.06 20.93 6.18
C HIS A 131 -4.45 20.01 5.01
N HIS A 132 -3.63 19.01 4.69
CA HIS A 132 -3.96 18.04 3.63
C HIS A 132 -5.00 16.98 4.05
N GLY A 133 -5.17 16.72 5.35
CA GLY A 133 -6.19 15.79 5.88
C GLY A 133 -7.60 16.38 6.00
N SER A 134 -7.77 17.69 5.77
CA SER A 134 -9.05 18.40 5.98
C SER A 134 -9.81 18.71 4.69
N ALA A 135 -9.31 18.28 3.53
CA ALA A 135 -9.92 18.51 2.24
C ALA A 135 -10.37 17.20 1.59
N THR A 136 -11.52 16.69 2.04
CA THR A 136 -12.40 15.85 1.20
C THR A 136 -13.85 16.15 1.61
N PRO A 137 -14.65 16.79 0.74
CA PRO A 137 -16.10 16.94 0.93
C PRO A 137 -16.86 15.64 0.70
#